data_AF-A0A7S2FKV9-F1
#
_entry.id   AF-A0A7S2FKV9-F1
#
_cell.length_a   1.000
_cell.length_b   1.000
_cell.length_c   1.000
_cell.angle_alpha   90.00
_cell.angle_beta   90.00
_cell.angle_gamma   90.00
#
_symmetry.space_group_name_H-M   'P 1'
#
loop_
_entity.id
_entity.type
_entity.pdbx_description
1 polymer ?
#
loop_
_entity_poly.entity_id
_entity_poly.type
_entity_poly.pdbx_seq_one_letter_code
_entity_poly.pdbx_strand_id
1 'polypeptide(L)'
;MDFAALLGDAEQASATLSALGTDGALSRALHALAEQAIHRGIDYKTLGLNWDHPQTRIAYRKAEGSSFSKPASRARQQRSRLAIHKLAVGLLAAAADRREQLLVGAFCEEIGAPNLAQNATFAGVLAALDAELLLPLRAFSEATPSMFTTFGGQPIPHEPIEKKVHELLEVTLANRFSEWRYTNPIGAAQLAGLSDAQIAKWREPSRTKLGDLLIHEDTEGELGFWWATKIGGPSHGFDLEGQCLLPLLCNARHKVILVTDPAYPHNPSGRAHFRLLWVHGSSPPRAILWLETVNADFAARVNTRAWLPAVLQHAASKAASMGLSLSVESYVGRELARVVREHLEGSESDVTQVQDRLVLRPSNGVVEASDYLTNKHDWVQMEEETTQPLRRALYTPKLQGHVEL
;
A
#
# COMPACT_ATOMS: atom_id res chain seq x y z
N MET A 1 9.20 -15.52 -16.62
CA MET A 1 10.37 -16.28 -17.14
C MET A 1 10.37 -17.63 -16.44
N ASP A 2 10.69 -18.74 -17.12
CA ASP A 2 10.75 -20.04 -16.42
C ASP A 2 11.95 -20.08 -15.44
N PHE A 3 11.86 -20.94 -14.42
CA PHE A 3 12.87 -21.02 -13.36
C PHE A 3 14.23 -21.52 -13.86
N ALA A 4 14.26 -22.43 -14.85
CA ALA A 4 15.48 -22.96 -15.43
C ALA A 4 16.30 -21.86 -16.15
N ALA A 5 15.63 -21.00 -16.91
CA ALA A 5 16.23 -19.86 -17.59
C ALA A 5 16.73 -18.79 -16.61
N LEU A 6 16.00 -18.55 -15.51
CA LEU A 6 16.46 -17.65 -14.45
C LEU A 6 17.76 -18.16 -13.81
N LEU A 7 17.81 -19.46 -13.51
CA LEU A 7 18.95 -20.11 -12.85
C LEU A 7 20.16 -20.27 -13.79
N GLY A 8 19.91 -20.53 -15.07
CA GLY A 8 20.93 -20.91 -16.05
C GLY A 8 21.36 -22.37 -15.96
N ASP A 9 20.61 -23.20 -15.22
CA ASP A 9 20.85 -24.64 -15.02
C ASP A 9 19.50 -25.37 -15.00
N ALA A 10 19.17 -26.03 -16.11
CA ALA A 10 17.88 -26.68 -16.29
C ALA A 10 17.75 -27.99 -15.49
N GLU A 11 18.84 -28.74 -15.33
CA GLU A 11 18.84 -30.00 -14.60
C GLU A 11 18.61 -29.74 -13.12
N GLN A 12 19.40 -28.82 -12.55
CA GLN A 12 19.26 -28.41 -11.15
C GLN A 12 17.88 -27.81 -10.88
N ALA A 13 17.38 -26.94 -11.78
CA ALA A 13 16.04 -26.36 -11.66
C ALA A 13 14.94 -27.43 -11.63
N SER A 14 14.97 -28.37 -12.57
CA SER A 14 13.98 -29.46 -12.65
C SER A 14 14.02 -30.36 -11.43
N ALA A 15 15.22 -30.72 -10.96
CA ALA A 15 15.41 -31.54 -9.76
C ALA A 15 14.85 -30.84 -8.51
N THR A 16 15.17 -29.56 -8.32
CA THR A 16 14.67 -28.78 -7.18
C THR A 16 13.15 -28.63 -7.19
N LEU A 17 12.54 -28.24 -8.32
CA LEU A 17 11.08 -28.09 -8.39
C LEU A 17 10.35 -29.42 -8.15
N SER A 18 10.88 -30.53 -8.69
CA SER A 18 10.32 -31.86 -8.46
C SER A 18 10.37 -32.24 -6.98
N ALA A 19 11.48 -31.98 -6.30
CA ALA A 19 11.67 -32.29 -4.88
C ALA A 19 10.81 -31.43 -3.93
N LEU A 20 10.43 -30.22 -4.36
CA LEU A 20 9.57 -29.30 -3.62
C LEU A 20 8.07 -29.50 -3.93
N GLY A 21 7.75 -30.33 -4.94
CA GLY A 21 6.44 -30.41 -5.55
C GLY A 21 6.22 -29.25 -6.51
N THR A 22 6.08 -29.55 -7.81
CA THR A 22 6.07 -28.56 -8.90
C THR A 22 5.11 -27.39 -8.67
N ASP A 23 3.92 -27.66 -8.13
CA ASP A 23 2.88 -26.65 -7.85
C ASP A 23 2.76 -26.29 -6.35
N GLY A 24 3.68 -26.78 -5.53
CA GLY A 24 3.69 -26.56 -4.09
C GLY A 24 4.09 -25.13 -3.72
N ALA A 25 3.70 -24.69 -2.52
CA ALA A 25 4.00 -23.36 -2.01
C ALA A 25 5.52 -23.03 -2.01
N LEU A 26 6.36 -24.01 -1.67
CA LEU A 26 7.83 -23.87 -1.68
C LEU A 26 8.38 -23.63 -3.10
N SER A 27 7.88 -24.37 -4.09
CA SER A 27 8.23 -24.21 -5.51
C SER A 27 7.85 -22.81 -6.02
N ARG A 28 6.62 -22.36 -5.73
CA ARG A 28 6.15 -21.02 -6.08
C ARG A 28 6.97 -19.92 -5.41
N ALA A 29 7.28 -20.07 -4.12
CA ALA A 29 8.11 -19.11 -3.39
C ALA A 29 9.53 -19.02 -3.98
N LEU A 30 10.17 -20.15 -4.28
CA LEU A 30 11.49 -20.19 -4.89
C LEU A 30 11.50 -19.52 -6.27
N HIS A 31 10.50 -19.82 -7.10
CA HIS A 31 10.37 -19.23 -8.43
C HIS A 31 10.11 -17.72 -8.33
N ALA A 32 9.16 -17.28 -7.50
CA ALA A 32 8.87 -15.87 -7.31
C ALA A 32 10.08 -15.09 -6.77
N LEU A 33 10.82 -15.67 -5.82
CA LEU A 33 12.07 -15.10 -5.32
C LEU A 33 13.07 -14.94 -6.46
N ALA A 34 13.27 -15.97 -7.28
CA ALA A 34 14.20 -15.92 -8.40
C ALA A 34 13.80 -14.91 -9.46
N GLU A 35 12.52 -14.83 -9.80
CA GLU A 35 12.02 -13.86 -10.76
C GLU A 35 12.24 -12.43 -10.27
N GLN A 36 11.87 -12.13 -9.03
CA GLN A 36 11.99 -10.78 -8.48
C GLN A 36 13.45 -10.39 -8.21
N ALA A 37 14.30 -11.33 -7.79
CA ALA A 37 15.70 -11.08 -7.44
C ALA A 37 16.63 -11.02 -8.66
N ILE A 38 16.49 -11.97 -9.60
CA ILE A 38 17.40 -12.13 -10.74
C ILE A 38 16.94 -11.29 -11.93
N HIS A 39 15.66 -11.39 -12.31
CA HIS A 39 15.17 -10.69 -13.49
C HIS A 39 14.87 -9.22 -13.18
N ARG A 40 14.28 -8.94 -12.01
CA ARG A 40 13.85 -7.60 -11.60
C ARG A 40 14.79 -6.96 -10.57
N GLY A 41 15.99 -7.50 -10.37
CA GLY A 41 16.90 -7.04 -9.33
C GLY A 41 17.47 -5.63 -9.56
N ILE A 42 17.10 -4.67 -8.71
CA ILE A 42 17.70 -3.33 -8.64
C ILE A 42 18.64 -3.25 -7.43
N ASP A 43 19.77 -2.55 -7.59
CA ASP A 43 20.71 -2.22 -6.51
C ASP A 43 20.35 -0.84 -5.90
N TYR A 44 19.38 -0.82 -4.99
CA TYR A 44 18.92 0.42 -4.34
C TYR A 44 19.99 1.02 -3.44
N LYS A 45 20.83 0.18 -2.82
CA LYS A 45 21.98 0.64 -2.03
C LYS A 45 22.90 1.58 -2.81
N THR A 46 23.12 1.30 -4.10
CA THR A 46 23.98 2.11 -4.96
C THR A 46 23.22 3.24 -5.67
N LEU A 47 21.98 2.99 -6.11
CA LEU A 47 21.22 3.94 -6.94
C LEU A 47 20.39 4.95 -6.13
N GLY A 48 19.98 4.61 -4.90
CA GLY A 48 19.06 5.40 -4.08
C GLY A 48 17.60 5.35 -4.57
N LEU A 49 16.71 6.10 -3.91
CA LEU A 49 15.29 6.16 -4.26
C LEU A 49 15.01 7.13 -5.43
N ASN A 50 15.72 8.25 -5.59
CA ASN A 50 15.40 9.24 -6.64
C ASN A 50 16.08 9.01 -8.00
N TRP A 51 16.31 7.75 -8.35
CA TRP A 51 16.93 7.40 -9.62
C TRP A 51 15.87 7.23 -10.72
N ASP A 52 16.27 7.04 -11.99
CA ASP A 52 15.37 6.75 -13.13
C ASP A 52 14.80 5.32 -13.07
N HIS A 53 14.10 5.03 -11.97
CA HIS A 53 13.44 3.77 -11.73
C HIS A 53 12.15 3.65 -12.56
N PRO A 54 11.65 2.43 -12.79
CA PRO A 54 10.37 2.21 -13.45
C PRO A 54 9.26 3.00 -12.76
N GLN A 55 8.31 3.51 -13.54
CA GLN A 55 7.22 4.34 -13.01
C GLN A 55 5.91 3.56 -12.78
N THR A 56 5.89 2.26 -13.14
CA THR A 56 4.71 1.41 -13.00
C THR A 56 5.09 0.01 -12.56
N ARG A 57 4.17 -0.66 -11.86
CA ARG A 57 4.31 -2.07 -11.49
C ARG A 57 4.50 -2.99 -12.71
N ILE A 58 3.93 -2.66 -13.87
CA ILE A 58 4.14 -3.43 -15.12
C ILE A 58 5.58 -3.27 -15.61
N ALA A 59 6.10 -2.04 -15.64
CA ALA A 59 7.49 -1.80 -16.04
C ALA A 59 8.45 -2.57 -15.12
N TYR A 60 8.14 -2.64 -13.82
CA TYR A 60 8.81 -3.54 -12.87
C TYR A 60 8.76 -5.02 -13.27
N ARG A 61 7.56 -5.55 -13.57
CA ARG A 61 7.38 -6.95 -13.99
C ARG A 61 8.17 -7.30 -15.25
N LYS A 62 8.26 -6.37 -16.18
CA LYS A 62 8.96 -6.52 -17.46
C LYS A 62 10.45 -6.19 -17.40
N ALA A 63 10.95 -5.74 -16.24
CA ALA A 63 12.28 -5.20 -16.08
C ALA A 63 12.59 -4.06 -17.10
N GLU A 64 11.58 -3.23 -17.38
CA GLU A 64 11.68 -2.05 -18.24
C GLU A 64 12.09 -0.84 -17.41
N GLY A 65 13.24 -0.24 -17.73
CA GLY A 65 13.78 0.91 -17.02
C GLY A 65 15.30 0.92 -17.04
N SER A 66 15.91 2.09 -16.97
CA SER A 66 17.36 2.21 -17.08
C SER A 66 18.06 1.64 -15.83
N SER A 67 17.35 1.45 -14.72
CA SER A 67 17.88 1.02 -13.42
C SER A 67 18.29 -0.45 -13.42
N PHE A 68 17.52 -1.30 -14.10
CA PHE A 68 17.83 -2.72 -14.29
C PHE A 68 19.10 -2.92 -15.12
N SER A 69 19.37 -2.02 -16.07
CA SER A 69 20.49 -2.14 -17.00
C SER A 69 21.82 -1.63 -16.42
N LYS A 70 21.80 -0.96 -15.25
CA LYS A 70 23.01 -0.39 -14.65
C LYS A 70 24.00 -1.46 -14.24
N PRO A 71 25.33 -1.21 -14.37
CA PRO A 71 26.34 -2.18 -13.98
C PRO A 71 26.19 -2.71 -12.55
N ALA A 72 25.84 -1.84 -11.59
CA ALA A 72 25.59 -2.22 -10.20
C ALA A 72 24.40 -3.20 -10.09
N SER A 73 23.24 -2.87 -10.67
CA SER A 73 22.07 -3.75 -10.71
C SER A 73 22.35 -5.08 -11.42
N ARG A 74 23.06 -5.08 -12.56
CA ARG A 74 23.46 -6.33 -13.24
C ARG A 74 24.38 -7.18 -12.35
N ALA A 75 25.33 -6.56 -11.66
CA ALA A 75 26.18 -7.28 -10.71
C ALA A 75 25.36 -7.86 -9.55
N ARG A 76 24.36 -7.12 -9.04
CA ARG A 76 23.41 -7.60 -8.03
C ARG A 76 22.63 -8.81 -8.53
N GLN A 77 22.00 -8.73 -9.70
CA GLN A 77 21.25 -9.83 -10.33
C GLN A 77 22.10 -11.10 -10.48
N GLN A 78 23.38 -10.96 -10.85
CA GLN A 78 24.31 -12.09 -10.92
C GLN A 78 24.62 -12.68 -9.54
N ARG A 79 24.83 -11.84 -8.51
CA ARG A 79 24.99 -12.33 -7.12
C ARG A 79 23.73 -13.07 -6.66
N SER A 80 22.56 -12.54 -6.94
CA SER A 80 21.27 -13.15 -6.61
C SER A 80 21.09 -14.51 -7.31
N ARG A 81 21.48 -14.62 -8.59
CA ARG A 81 21.48 -15.91 -9.32
C ARG A 81 22.35 -16.95 -8.62
N LEU A 82 23.58 -16.59 -8.26
CA LEU A 82 24.49 -17.51 -7.56
C LEU A 82 23.97 -17.89 -6.17
N ALA A 83 23.37 -16.95 -5.44
CA ALA A 83 22.76 -17.21 -4.14
C ALA A 83 21.56 -18.17 -4.25
N ILE A 84 20.68 -17.95 -5.23
CA ILE A 84 19.53 -18.81 -5.49
C ILE A 84 19.96 -20.20 -5.98
N HIS A 85 21.05 -20.30 -6.73
CA HIS A 85 21.64 -21.60 -7.07
C HIS A 85 22.10 -22.36 -5.83
N LYS A 86 22.80 -21.69 -4.92
CA LYS A 86 23.20 -22.30 -3.63
C LYS A 86 21.98 -22.70 -2.80
N LEU A 87 20.94 -21.86 -2.78
CA LEU A 87 19.68 -22.16 -2.12
C LEU A 87 19.01 -23.41 -2.72
N ALA A 88 18.94 -23.52 -4.04
CA ALA A 88 18.34 -24.67 -4.73
C ALA A 88 19.04 -25.99 -4.36
N VAL A 89 20.37 -25.99 -4.28
CA VAL A 89 21.16 -27.13 -3.79
C VAL A 89 20.88 -27.39 -2.31
N GLY A 90 20.84 -26.34 -1.48
CA GLY A 90 20.53 -26.46 -0.05
C GLY A 90 19.13 -27.05 0.21
N LEU A 91 18.13 -26.65 -0.58
CA LEU A 91 16.76 -27.15 -0.48
C LEU A 91 16.63 -28.63 -0.82
N LEU A 92 17.44 -29.13 -1.77
CA LEU A 92 17.50 -30.56 -2.09
C LEU A 92 18.10 -31.38 -0.94
N ALA A 93 19.15 -30.86 -0.30
CA ALA A 93 19.83 -31.54 0.80
C ALA A 93 19.07 -31.41 2.14
N ALA A 94 18.20 -30.42 2.28
CA ALA A 94 17.49 -30.14 3.52
C ALA A 94 16.32 -31.09 3.77
N ALA A 95 16.13 -31.45 5.04
CA ALA A 95 14.90 -32.05 5.54
C ALA A 95 13.70 -31.12 5.29
N ALA A 96 12.51 -31.70 5.14
CA ALA A 96 11.32 -30.98 4.70
C ALA A 96 10.97 -29.77 5.60
N ASP A 97 11.13 -29.92 6.91
CA ASP A 97 10.89 -28.91 7.95
C ASP A 97 11.89 -27.74 7.93
N ARG A 98 13.05 -27.92 7.30
CA ARG A 98 14.08 -26.87 7.17
C ARG A 98 13.99 -26.05 5.89
N ARG A 99 13.24 -26.50 4.89
CA ARG A 99 13.15 -25.85 3.58
C ARG A 99 12.52 -24.47 3.64
N GLU A 100 11.48 -24.33 4.46
CA GLU A 100 10.82 -23.04 4.71
C GLU A 100 11.80 -22.02 5.31
N GLN A 101 12.58 -22.42 6.31
CA GLN A 101 13.56 -21.56 6.98
C GLN A 101 14.67 -21.10 6.02
N LEU A 102 15.11 -21.97 5.11
CA LEU A 102 16.08 -21.61 4.08
C LEU A 102 15.54 -20.55 3.11
N LEU A 103 14.28 -20.67 2.68
CA LEU A 103 13.63 -19.67 1.82
C LEU A 103 13.42 -18.35 2.54
N VAL A 104 13.00 -18.38 3.81
CA VAL A 104 12.86 -17.19 4.65
C VAL A 104 14.20 -16.47 4.79
N GLY A 105 15.26 -17.20 5.15
CA GLY A 105 16.60 -16.64 5.27
C GLY A 105 17.07 -15.99 3.96
N ALA A 106 16.93 -16.71 2.84
CA ALA A 106 17.32 -16.20 1.53
C ALA A 106 16.53 -14.94 1.11
N PHE A 107 15.23 -14.90 1.39
CA PHE A 107 14.42 -13.71 1.12
C PHE A 107 14.90 -12.50 1.95
N CYS A 108 15.11 -12.69 3.26
CA CYS A 108 15.58 -11.64 4.16
C CYS A 108 16.98 -11.11 3.77
N GLU A 109 17.89 -12.00 3.37
CA GLU A 109 19.18 -11.60 2.79
C GLU A 109 19.00 -10.78 1.50
N GLU A 110 18.07 -11.19 0.64
CA GLU A 110 17.88 -10.57 -0.66
C GLU A 110 17.24 -9.18 -0.60
N ILE A 111 16.47 -8.88 0.44
CA ILE A 111 15.99 -7.51 0.71
C ILE A 111 16.99 -6.67 1.50
N GLY A 112 18.13 -7.23 1.94
CA GLY A 112 19.15 -6.50 2.70
C GLY A 112 18.89 -6.43 4.20
N ALA A 113 18.00 -7.27 4.75
CA ALA A 113 17.61 -7.30 6.16
C ALA A 113 17.71 -8.72 6.77
N PRO A 114 18.90 -9.34 6.79
CA PRO A 114 19.07 -10.74 7.21
C PRO A 114 18.66 -11.00 8.67
N ASN A 115 18.75 -9.99 9.54
CA ASN A 115 18.32 -10.08 10.93
C ASN A 115 16.83 -10.34 11.11
N LEU A 116 15.99 -10.00 10.12
CA LEU A 116 14.54 -10.24 10.16
C LEU A 116 14.18 -11.72 10.03
N ALA A 117 15.09 -12.58 9.57
CA ALA A 117 14.84 -14.01 9.40
C ALA A 117 14.43 -14.72 10.70
N GLN A 118 14.79 -14.17 11.86
CA GLN A 118 14.44 -14.75 13.17
C GLN A 118 12.94 -14.62 13.50
N ASN A 119 12.29 -13.55 13.00
CA ASN A 119 10.89 -13.23 13.30
C ASN A 119 9.97 -13.43 12.09
N ALA A 120 10.55 -13.59 10.89
CA ALA A 120 9.83 -13.85 9.67
C ALA A 120 9.24 -15.27 9.64
N THR A 121 8.10 -15.41 8.98
CA THR A 121 7.43 -16.70 8.76
C THR A 121 7.43 -17.03 7.27
N PHE A 122 7.36 -18.31 6.92
CA PHE A 122 7.22 -18.70 5.52
C PHE A 122 5.93 -18.16 4.89
N ALA A 123 4.83 -18.17 5.65
CA ALA A 123 3.56 -17.60 5.19
C ALA A 123 3.67 -16.10 4.85
N GLY A 124 4.36 -15.31 5.69
CA GLY A 124 4.58 -13.90 5.43
C GLY A 124 5.51 -13.63 4.25
N VAL A 125 6.59 -14.42 4.10
CA VAL A 125 7.49 -14.35 2.94
C VAL A 125 6.76 -14.74 1.64
N LEU A 126 5.96 -15.81 1.66
CA LEU A 126 5.16 -16.21 0.51
C LEU A 126 4.13 -15.13 0.14
N ALA A 127 3.41 -14.57 1.12
CA ALA A 127 2.46 -13.49 0.88
C ALA A 127 3.15 -12.24 0.32
N ALA A 128 4.34 -11.89 0.82
CA ALA A 128 5.15 -10.79 0.29
C ALA A 128 5.60 -11.07 -1.15
N LEU A 129 6.01 -12.29 -1.47
CA LEU A 129 6.39 -12.70 -2.83
C LEU A 129 5.20 -12.66 -3.79
N ASP A 130 4.04 -13.18 -3.39
CA ASP A 130 2.80 -13.15 -4.17
C ASP A 130 2.32 -11.71 -4.41
N ALA A 131 2.52 -10.82 -3.44
CA ALA A 131 2.28 -9.38 -3.58
C ALA A 131 3.41 -8.62 -4.30
N GLU A 132 4.45 -9.31 -4.76
CA GLU A 132 5.64 -8.79 -5.47
C GLU A 132 6.48 -7.78 -4.66
N LEU A 133 6.54 -7.95 -3.34
CA LEU A 133 7.12 -6.95 -2.44
C LEU A 133 8.64 -7.02 -2.29
N LEU A 134 9.36 -7.90 -3.00
CA LEU A 134 10.83 -7.98 -2.84
C LEU A 134 11.52 -6.64 -3.10
N LEU A 135 11.14 -5.93 -4.16
CA LEU A 135 11.73 -4.63 -4.50
C LEU A 135 11.27 -3.50 -3.59
N PRO A 136 9.97 -3.34 -3.27
CA PRO A 136 9.53 -2.40 -2.24
C PRO A 136 10.24 -2.55 -0.91
N LEU A 137 10.33 -3.78 -0.38
CA LEU A 137 10.98 -4.06 0.90
C LEU A 137 12.49 -3.82 0.84
N ARG A 138 13.14 -4.17 -0.28
CA ARG A 138 14.55 -3.84 -0.50
C ARG A 138 14.80 -2.34 -0.55
N ALA A 139 14.00 -1.58 -1.29
CA ALA A 139 14.14 -0.13 -1.39
C ALA A 139 14.07 0.50 0.01
N PHE A 140 13.11 0.06 0.82
CA PHE A 140 12.97 0.49 2.21
C PHE A 140 14.15 0.09 3.08
N SER A 141 14.69 -1.12 2.92
CA SER A 141 15.82 -1.59 3.73
C SER A 141 17.17 -0.99 3.33
N GLU A 142 17.43 -0.85 2.02
CA GLU A 142 18.75 -0.47 1.50
C GLU A 142 18.90 1.04 1.30
N ALA A 143 17.79 1.77 1.12
CA ALA A 143 17.80 3.19 0.80
C ALA A 143 17.03 4.06 1.81
N THR A 144 16.84 3.58 3.05
CA THR A 144 16.40 4.38 4.21
C THR A 144 17.11 5.73 4.33
N PRO A 145 18.43 5.86 4.07
CA PRO A 145 19.09 7.16 4.15
C PRO A 145 18.51 8.24 3.22
N SER A 146 17.79 7.85 2.16
CA SER A 146 17.11 8.78 1.26
C SER A 146 15.78 9.31 1.83
N MET A 147 15.31 8.80 2.97
CA MET A 147 14.03 9.14 3.59
C MET A 147 14.15 10.17 4.72
N PHE A 148 15.35 10.70 4.98
CA PHE A 148 15.61 11.64 6.07
C PHE A 148 15.40 13.11 5.68
N THR A 149 14.81 13.35 4.53
CA THR A 149 14.52 14.69 4.04
C THR A 149 13.18 14.68 3.30
N THR A 150 12.35 15.67 3.56
CA THR A 150 11.09 15.87 2.84
C THR A 150 11.37 16.31 1.41
N PHE A 151 10.37 16.25 0.52
CA PHE A 151 10.46 16.80 -0.83
C PHE A 151 10.89 18.28 -0.82
N GLY A 152 10.38 19.04 0.16
CA GLY A 152 10.74 20.44 0.38
C GLY A 152 12.12 20.68 1.01
N GLY A 153 12.94 19.64 1.18
CA GLY A 153 14.30 19.75 1.74
C GLY A 153 14.35 19.84 3.27
N GLN A 154 13.24 19.63 3.97
CA GLN A 154 13.23 19.71 5.44
C GLN A 154 13.75 18.41 6.05
N PRO A 155 14.58 18.48 7.11
CA PRO A 155 15.10 17.27 7.74
C PRO A 155 13.98 16.48 8.44
N ILE A 156 14.02 15.16 8.32
CA ILE A 156 13.16 14.22 9.04
C ILE A 156 14.01 13.47 10.08
N PRO A 157 13.54 13.28 11.32
CA PRO A 157 14.27 12.52 12.33
C PRO A 157 14.65 11.10 11.86
N HIS A 158 15.93 10.77 11.94
CA HIS A 158 16.47 9.50 11.43
C HIS A 158 15.94 8.30 12.22
N GLU A 159 16.17 8.28 13.55
CA GLU A 159 15.82 7.14 14.41
C GLU A 159 14.34 6.74 14.33
N PRO A 160 13.36 7.67 14.36
CA PRO A 160 11.96 7.32 14.15
C PRO A 160 11.70 6.66 12.79
N ILE A 161 12.31 7.16 11.70
CA ILE A 161 12.14 6.57 10.36
C ILE A 161 12.73 5.17 10.30
N GLU A 162 13.97 5.00 10.75
CA GLU A 162 14.64 3.69 10.79
C GLU A 162 13.84 2.67 11.60
N LYS A 163 13.35 3.08 12.77
CA LYS A 163 12.50 2.24 13.61
C LYS A 163 11.19 1.86 12.91
N LYS A 164 10.52 2.80 12.24
CA LYS A 164 9.26 2.51 11.53
C LYS A 164 9.48 1.62 10.31
N VAL A 165 10.54 1.85 9.54
CA VAL A 165 10.91 0.97 8.43
C VAL A 165 11.19 -0.44 8.95
N HIS A 166 11.99 -0.59 10.02
CA HIS A 166 12.28 -1.89 10.61
C HIS A 166 11.01 -2.62 11.06
N GLU A 167 10.13 -1.95 11.82
CA GLU A 167 8.86 -2.53 12.27
C GLU A 167 7.97 -2.93 11.08
N LEU A 168 7.85 -2.08 10.05
CA LEU A 168 7.07 -2.38 8.84
C LEU A 168 7.56 -3.66 8.14
N LEU A 169 8.88 -3.78 7.94
CA LEU A 169 9.46 -4.97 7.33
C LEU A 169 9.18 -6.20 8.20
N GLU A 170 9.39 -6.10 9.51
CA GLU A 170 9.17 -7.19 10.46
C GLU A 170 7.71 -7.67 10.44
N VAL A 171 6.73 -6.79 10.59
CA VAL A 171 5.31 -7.19 10.65
C VAL A 171 4.81 -7.69 9.31
N THR A 172 5.37 -7.21 8.19
CA THR A 172 5.07 -7.74 6.85
C THR A 172 5.53 -9.18 6.72
N LEU A 173 6.78 -9.47 7.08
CA LEU A 173 7.35 -10.82 6.98
C LEU A 173 6.84 -11.79 8.06
N ALA A 174 6.33 -11.26 9.17
CA ALA A 174 5.61 -12.03 10.18
C ALA A 174 4.14 -12.32 9.82
N ASN A 175 3.65 -11.86 8.65
CA ASN A 175 2.25 -11.95 8.22
C ASN A 175 1.26 -11.27 9.18
N ARG A 176 1.66 -10.14 9.77
CA ARG A 176 0.87 -9.37 10.75
C ARG A 176 0.69 -7.89 10.37
N PHE A 177 1.02 -7.51 9.13
CA PHE A 177 1.00 -6.11 8.68
C PHE A 177 -0.36 -5.44 8.90
N SER A 178 -1.43 -5.98 8.32
CA SER A 178 -2.79 -5.44 8.46
C SER A 178 -3.18 -5.34 9.95
N GLU A 179 -3.02 -6.40 10.73
CA GLU A 179 -3.32 -6.38 12.18
C GLU A 179 -2.55 -5.28 12.92
N TRP A 180 -1.22 -5.21 12.72
CA TRP A 180 -0.35 -4.24 13.38
C TRP A 180 -0.78 -2.81 13.11
N ARG A 181 -1.21 -2.48 11.88
CA ARG A 181 -1.67 -1.11 11.53
C ARG A 181 -2.77 -0.65 12.46
N TYR A 182 -3.71 -1.53 12.82
CA TYR A 182 -4.88 -1.21 13.62
C TYR A 182 -4.70 -1.40 15.13
N THR A 183 -3.74 -2.23 15.57
CA THR A 183 -3.57 -2.58 16.99
C THR A 183 -2.38 -1.92 17.67
N ASN A 184 -1.41 -1.36 16.93
CA ASN A 184 -0.31 -0.62 17.54
C ASN A 184 -0.85 0.63 18.29
N PRO A 185 -0.17 1.13 19.35
CA PRO A 185 -0.70 2.21 20.18
C PRO A 185 -1.10 3.48 19.43
N ILE A 186 -0.31 3.88 18.41
CA ILE A 186 -0.63 5.06 17.60
C ILE A 186 -1.82 4.76 16.69
N GLY A 187 -1.86 3.59 16.04
CA GLY A 187 -2.98 3.16 15.21
C GLY A 187 -4.30 3.06 15.98
N ALA A 188 -4.29 2.46 17.17
CA ALA A 188 -5.45 2.39 18.05
C ALA A 188 -5.90 3.79 18.50
N ALA A 189 -4.97 4.65 18.90
CA ALA A 189 -5.28 6.04 19.23
C ALA A 189 -5.80 6.82 18.03
N GLN A 190 -5.31 6.54 16.82
CA GLN A 190 -5.84 7.11 15.59
C GLN A 190 -7.29 6.72 15.39
N LEU A 191 -7.78 5.55 15.81
CA LEU A 191 -9.19 5.13 15.62
C LEU A 191 -10.11 5.46 16.81
N ALA A 192 -9.57 5.99 17.91
CA ALA A 192 -10.35 6.29 19.11
C ALA A 192 -11.59 7.17 18.82
N GLY A 193 -12.72 6.83 19.43
CA GLY A 193 -14.01 7.49 19.18
C GLY A 193 -14.89 6.78 18.14
N LEU A 194 -14.39 5.74 17.48
CA LEU A 194 -15.20 4.79 16.73
C LEU A 194 -15.66 3.63 17.61
N SER A 195 -16.79 3.01 17.27
CA SER A 195 -17.20 1.73 17.86
C SER A 195 -16.44 0.55 17.23
N ASP A 196 -16.43 -0.60 17.91
CA ASP A 196 -15.81 -1.83 17.38
C ASP A 196 -16.42 -2.26 16.04
N ALA A 197 -17.74 -2.09 15.89
CA ALA A 197 -18.43 -2.36 14.63
C ALA A 197 -17.95 -1.44 13.49
N GLN A 198 -17.72 -0.16 13.79
CA GLN A 198 -17.16 0.79 12.83
C GLN A 198 -15.71 0.44 12.48
N ILE A 199 -14.89 0.06 13.45
CA ILE A 199 -13.50 -0.37 13.20
C ILE A 199 -13.48 -1.64 12.35
N ALA A 200 -14.33 -2.62 12.65
CA ALA A 200 -14.46 -3.84 11.86
C ALA A 200 -14.84 -3.52 10.41
N LYS A 201 -15.82 -2.63 10.20
CA LYS A 201 -16.21 -2.17 8.87
C LYS A 201 -15.12 -1.37 8.18
N TRP A 202 -14.38 -0.53 8.90
CA TRP A 202 -13.24 0.19 8.34
C TRP A 202 -12.22 -0.80 7.77
N ARG A 203 -11.85 -1.83 8.55
CA ARG A 203 -10.86 -2.86 8.18
C ARG A 203 -11.32 -3.75 7.02
N GLU A 204 -12.60 -4.11 6.98
CA GLU A 204 -13.17 -4.99 5.95
C GLU A 204 -12.94 -4.42 4.54
N PRO A 205 -12.23 -5.13 3.65
CA PRO A 205 -12.03 -4.66 2.27
C PRO A 205 -13.36 -4.68 1.51
N SER A 206 -13.72 -3.55 0.92
CA SER A 206 -14.97 -3.43 0.17
C SER A 206 -14.72 -3.38 -1.35
N ARG A 207 -15.76 -3.68 -2.13
CA ARG A 207 -15.74 -3.65 -3.59
C ARG A 207 -17.07 -3.20 -4.16
N THR A 208 -17.01 -2.45 -5.25
CA THR A 208 -18.16 -1.89 -5.97
C THR A 208 -17.90 -2.05 -7.46
N LYS A 209 -18.88 -2.57 -8.19
CA LYS A 209 -18.82 -2.66 -9.65
C LYS A 209 -19.81 -1.67 -10.25
N LEU A 210 -19.34 -0.81 -11.14
CA LEU A 210 -20.19 0.12 -11.90
C LEU A 210 -19.87 -0.01 -13.39
N GLY A 211 -20.79 -0.61 -14.14
CA GLY A 211 -20.50 -1.06 -15.50
C GLY A 211 -19.35 -2.07 -15.50
N ASP A 212 -18.31 -1.77 -16.28
CA ASP A 212 -17.11 -2.60 -16.40
C ASP A 212 -16.02 -2.23 -15.39
N LEU A 213 -16.14 -1.10 -14.69
CA LEU A 213 -15.18 -0.67 -13.69
C LEU A 213 -15.35 -1.45 -12.39
N LEU A 214 -14.23 -1.92 -11.83
CA LEU A 214 -14.16 -2.46 -10.49
C LEU A 214 -13.45 -1.46 -9.57
N ILE A 215 -14.18 -0.94 -8.59
CA ILE A 215 -13.67 -0.08 -7.53
C ILE A 215 -13.51 -0.91 -6.28
N HIS A 216 -12.32 -0.94 -5.70
CA HIS A 216 -12.06 -1.81 -4.56
C HIS A 216 -10.99 -1.24 -3.63
N GLU A 217 -11.07 -1.60 -2.36
CA GLU A 217 -9.91 -1.52 -1.47
C GLU A 217 -8.96 -2.69 -1.79
N ASP A 218 -7.80 -2.76 -1.13
CA ASP A 218 -6.94 -3.94 -1.26
C ASP A 218 -7.54 -5.18 -0.56
N THR A 219 -6.84 -6.31 -0.57
CA THR A 219 -7.23 -7.53 0.17
C THR A 219 -7.05 -7.38 1.69
N GLU A 220 -7.52 -8.37 2.47
CA GLU A 220 -7.48 -8.36 3.94
C GLU A 220 -6.06 -8.15 4.52
N GLY A 221 -5.02 -8.62 3.79
CA GLY A 221 -3.62 -8.44 4.17
C GLY A 221 -3.05 -7.05 3.89
N GLU A 222 -3.73 -6.23 3.09
CA GLU A 222 -3.37 -4.84 2.74
C GLU A 222 -1.97 -4.66 2.09
N LEU A 223 -1.36 -5.75 1.62
CA LEU A 223 -0.02 -5.75 1.03
C LEU A 223 0.08 -4.96 -0.29
N GLY A 224 -1.04 -4.78 -0.99
CA GLY A 224 -1.16 -3.91 -2.16
C GLY A 224 -0.92 -2.43 -1.84
N PHE A 225 -1.00 -1.99 -0.59
CA PHE A 225 -0.70 -0.60 -0.20
C PHE A 225 0.76 -0.23 -0.44
N TRP A 226 1.68 -1.20 -0.44
CA TRP A 226 3.08 -0.99 -0.83
C TRP A 226 3.25 -0.51 -2.27
N TRP A 227 2.26 -0.73 -3.12
CA TRP A 227 2.26 -0.35 -4.53
C TRP A 227 1.44 0.90 -4.83
N ALA A 228 0.78 1.51 -3.83
CA ALA A 228 -0.11 2.64 -4.03
C ALA A 228 0.57 3.95 -3.63
N THR A 229 0.87 4.83 -4.59
CA THR A 229 1.38 6.17 -4.25
C THR A 229 0.27 7.18 -3.97
N LYS A 230 0.64 8.27 -3.30
CA LYS A 230 -0.19 9.47 -3.15
C LYS A 230 0.09 10.56 -4.18
N ILE A 231 1.33 10.62 -4.65
CA ILE A 231 1.78 11.69 -5.54
C ILE A 231 1.00 11.53 -6.85
N GLY A 232 0.65 12.63 -7.49
CA GLY A 232 0.26 12.63 -8.90
C GLY A 232 1.42 12.27 -9.83
N GLY A 233 2.40 11.48 -9.35
CA GLY A 233 3.65 10.90 -9.89
C GLY A 233 3.56 9.36 -10.06
N PRO A 234 4.67 8.63 -10.27
CA PRO A 234 4.68 7.20 -10.66
C PRO A 234 3.73 6.33 -9.82
N SER A 235 3.23 5.22 -10.37
CA SER A 235 2.15 4.42 -9.74
C SER A 235 2.42 4.03 -8.27
N HIS A 236 3.70 3.96 -7.90
CA HIS A 236 4.24 3.61 -6.59
C HIS A 236 5.18 4.71 -6.07
N GLY A 237 5.34 4.79 -4.75
CA GLY A 237 6.16 5.82 -4.10
C GLY A 237 7.42 5.31 -3.40
N PHE A 238 7.63 3.98 -3.33
CA PHE A 238 8.65 3.41 -2.45
C PHE A 238 10.10 3.72 -2.85
N ASP A 239 10.31 4.06 -4.11
CA ASP A 239 11.56 4.30 -4.84
C ASP A 239 11.49 5.61 -5.62
N LEU A 240 10.85 6.62 -5.04
CA LEU A 240 11.00 8.01 -5.44
C LEU A 240 11.08 8.82 -4.14
N GLU A 241 9.98 8.84 -3.43
CA GLU A 241 9.83 9.49 -2.13
C GLU A 241 9.30 8.46 -1.13
N GLY A 242 10.15 7.50 -0.75
CA GLY A 242 9.72 6.38 0.10
C GLY A 242 9.10 6.84 1.42
N GLN A 243 9.52 7.98 1.95
CA GLN A 243 8.91 8.61 3.12
C GLN A 243 7.43 8.98 2.88
N CYS A 244 7.06 9.44 1.69
CA CYS A 244 5.68 9.81 1.34
C CYS A 244 4.70 8.63 1.35
N LEU A 245 5.22 7.39 1.30
CA LEU A 245 4.43 6.16 1.38
C LEU A 245 4.18 5.70 2.83
N LEU A 246 5.06 6.06 3.78
CA LEU A 246 4.91 5.71 5.20
C LEU A 246 3.57 6.11 5.82
N PRO A 247 2.95 7.28 5.52
CA PRO A 247 1.63 7.60 6.05
C PRO A 247 0.57 6.59 5.62
N LEU A 248 0.64 6.02 4.42
CA LEU A 248 -0.30 4.98 3.97
C LEU A 248 0.00 3.66 4.68
N LEU A 249 1.26 3.26 4.74
CA LEU A 249 1.65 1.96 5.31
C LEU A 249 1.44 1.91 6.83
N CYS A 250 1.72 2.99 7.56
CA CYS A 250 1.73 2.98 9.01
C CYS A 250 0.41 3.44 9.65
N ASN A 251 -0.35 4.36 9.05
CA ASN A 251 -1.52 4.95 9.72
C ASN A 251 -2.75 4.05 9.58
N ALA A 252 -3.36 3.66 10.71
CA ALA A 252 -4.63 2.94 10.77
C ALA A 252 -5.77 3.70 10.07
N ARG A 253 -5.71 5.04 10.11
CA ARG A 253 -6.74 5.92 9.54
C ARG A 253 -6.64 6.09 8.01
N HIS A 254 -5.66 5.49 7.34
CA HIS A 254 -5.47 5.65 5.90
C HIS A 254 -5.73 4.36 5.15
N LYS A 255 -6.41 4.49 4.01
CA LYS A 255 -6.58 3.47 3.00
C LYS A 255 -6.44 4.09 1.62
N VAL A 256 -6.42 3.23 0.61
CA VAL A 256 -6.52 3.61 -0.79
C VAL A 256 -7.67 2.84 -1.44
N ILE A 257 -8.47 3.56 -2.22
CA ILE A 257 -9.43 2.98 -3.15
C ILE A 257 -8.73 2.86 -4.49
N LEU A 258 -8.83 1.68 -5.10
CA LEU A 258 -8.20 1.30 -6.35
C LEU A 258 -9.27 1.20 -7.45
N VAL A 259 -8.92 1.64 -8.66
CA VAL A 259 -9.78 1.61 -9.85
C VAL A 259 -9.20 0.63 -10.85
N THR A 260 -9.81 -0.54 -10.96
CA THR A 260 -9.48 -1.53 -11.98
C THR A 260 -10.39 -1.33 -13.19
N ASP A 261 -9.79 -0.85 -14.28
CA ASP A 261 -10.43 -0.66 -15.57
C ASP A 261 -10.03 -1.82 -16.50
N PRO A 262 -10.99 -2.55 -17.12
CA PRO A 262 -10.67 -3.67 -18.00
C PRO A 262 -9.81 -3.30 -19.22
N ALA A 263 -9.76 -2.03 -19.62
CA ALA A 263 -8.80 -1.57 -20.62
C ALA A 263 -7.33 -1.69 -20.15
N TYR A 264 -7.12 -1.84 -18.84
CA TYR A 264 -5.82 -1.98 -18.16
C TYR A 264 -5.86 -3.18 -17.19
N PRO A 265 -5.98 -4.43 -17.69
CA PRO A 265 -6.36 -5.58 -16.88
C PRO A 265 -5.28 -6.09 -15.90
N HIS A 266 -4.08 -5.49 -15.91
CA HIS A 266 -2.92 -6.03 -15.20
C HIS A 266 -2.66 -5.40 -13.82
N ASN A 267 -3.21 -4.21 -13.56
CA ASN A 267 -3.12 -3.50 -12.29
C ASN A 267 -4.22 -2.43 -12.19
N PRO A 268 -4.52 -1.93 -10.98
CA PRO A 268 -5.36 -0.76 -10.83
C PRO A 268 -4.82 0.41 -11.67
N SER A 269 -5.68 0.93 -12.54
CA SER A 269 -5.42 2.05 -13.44
C SER A 269 -5.59 3.41 -12.76
N GLY A 270 -6.20 3.45 -11.58
CA GLY A 270 -6.43 4.67 -10.82
C GLY A 270 -6.52 4.42 -9.32
N ARG A 271 -6.48 5.49 -8.55
CA ARG A 271 -6.50 5.44 -7.09
C ARG A 271 -7.05 6.71 -6.46
N ALA A 272 -7.58 6.60 -5.25
CA ALA A 272 -7.94 7.73 -4.41
C ALA A 272 -7.61 7.40 -2.94
N HIS A 273 -6.97 8.34 -2.24
CA HIS A 273 -6.74 8.16 -0.80
C HIS A 273 -8.05 8.32 -0.05
N PHE A 274 -8.26 7.40 0.89
CA PHE A 274 -9.45 7.35 1.72
C PHE A 274 -9.04 7.38 3.18
N ARG A 275 -9.50 8.41 3.89
CA ARG A 275 -8.99 8.74 5.22
C ARG A 275 -10.12 8.80 6.23
N LEU A 276 -9.83 8.38 7.44
CA LEU A 276 -10.69 8.60 8.60
C LEU A 276 -10.18 9.81 9.39
N LEU A 277 -11.01 10.83 9.53
CA LEU A 277 -10.68 12.12 10.14
C LEU A 277 -11.76 12.52 11.17
N TRP A 278 -11.48 13.55 11.97
CA TRP A 278 -12.42 14.07 12.98
C TRP A 278 -12.73 15.54 12.74
N VAL A 279 -13.94 15.95 13.09
CA VAL A 279 -14.34 17.36 13.04
C VAL A 279 -13.95 18.05 14.34
N HIS A 280 -13.17 19.12 14.23
CA HIS A 280 -12.71 19.90 15.36
C HIS A 280 -13.87 20.55 16.13
N GLY A 281 -13.77 20.58 17.46
CA GLY A 281 -14.78 21.23 18.32
C GLY A 281 -16.10 20.46 18.48
N SER A 282 -16.18 19.22 18.02
CA SER A 282 -17.35 18.36 18.23
C SER A 282 -17.25 17.58 19.55
N SER A 283 -18.36 17.49 20.29
CA SER A 283 -18.49 16.67 21.50
C SER A 283 -19.82 15.90 21.44
N PRO A 284 -19.79 14.55 21.33
CA PRO A 284 -18.60 13.69 21.24
C PRO A 284 -17.80 13.93 19.94
N PRO A 285 -16.52 13.50 19.86
CA PRO A 285 -15.71 13.62 18.65
C PRO A 285 -16.40 12.97 17.44
N ARG A 286 -16.71 13.77 16.42
CA ARG A 286 -17.40 13.30 15.22
C ARG A 286 -16.39 12.85 14.17
N ALA A 287 -16.31 11.54 13.95
CA ALA A 287 -15.54 10.94 12.88
C ALA A 287 -16.23 11.13 11.51
N ILE A 288 -15.43 11.26 10.45
CA ILE A 288 -15.86 11.35 9.05
C ILE A 288 -14.90 10.56 8.16
N LEU A 289 -15.39 10.11 7.02
CA LEU A 289 -14.54 9.61 5.95
C LEU A 289 -14.23 10.77 5.00
N TRP A 290 -12.96 10.95 4.64
CA TRP A 290 -12.49 11.95 3.69
C TRP A 290 -11.92 11.25 2.46
N LEU A 291 -12.51 11.54 1.30
CA LEU A 291 -12.04 11.05 0.01
C LEU A 291 -11.24 12.16 -0.67
N GLU A 292 -9.98 11.87 -0.98
CA GLU A 292 -9.14 12.73 -1.80
C GLU A 292 -9.44 12.54 -3.29
N THR A 293 -8.87 13.40 -4.14
CA THR A 293 -9.08 13.37 -5.59
C THR A 293 -8.72 12.00 -6.20
N VAL A 294 -9.52 11.58 -7.20
CA VAL A 294 -9.25 10.38 -7.99
C VAL A 294 -8.14 10.66 -9.00
N ASN A 295 -7.03 9.96 -8.86
CA ASN A 295 -5.87 10.09 -9.73
C ASN A 295 -5.76 8.89 -10.67
N ALA A 296 -5.43 9.15 -11.94
CA ALA A 296 -5.01 8.12 -12.86
C ALA A 296 -3.57 7.69 -12.59
N ASP A 297 -3.29 6.42 -12.86
CA ASP A 297 -1.93 5.93 -13.03
C ASP A 297 -1.34 6.49 -14.34
N PHE A 298 -0.04 6.77 -14.36
CA PHE A 298 0.67 7.45 -15.45
C PHE A 298 0.54 6.76 -16.81
N ALA A 299 0.44 5.44 -16.80
CA ALA A 299 0.25 4.66 -18.00
C ALA A 299 -1.20 4.67 -18.51
N ALA A 300 -2.17 5.04 -17.68
CA ALA A 300 -3.59 5.04 -18.02
C ALA A 300 -3.98 6.38 -18.66
N ARG A 301 -4.11 6.41 -19.99
CA ARG A 301 -4.63 7.56 -20.74
C ARG A 301 -6.16 7.57 -20.70
N VAL A 302 -6.70 7.77 -19.51
CA VAL A 302 -8.14 7.64 -19.22
C VAL A 302 -8.76 8.97 -18.81
N ASN A 303 -10.03 9.14 -19.18
CA ASN A 303 -10.83 10.25 -18.67
C ASN A 303 -11.36 9.89 -17.28
N THR A 304 -10.66 10.36 -16.24
CA THR A 304 -11.03 10.13 -14.83
C THR A 304 -12.43 10.61 -14.46
N ARG A 305 -13.06 11.48 -15.28
CA ARG A 305 -14.46 11.89 -15.07
C ARG A 305 -15.43 10.70 -15.08
N ALA A 306 -15.14 9.65 -15.84
CA ALA A 306 -15.97 8.44 -15.86
C ALA A 306 -15.80 7.59 -14.59
N TRP A 307 -14.68 7.72 -13.88
CA TRP A 307 -14.40 6.96 -12.66
C TRP A 307 -14.99 7.60 -11.42
N LEU A 308 -15.09 8.94 -11.41
CA LEU A 308 -15.56 9.69 -10.25
C LEU A 308 -16.91 9.19 -9.69
N PRO A 309 -17.96 8.94 -10.48
CA PRO A 309 -19.21 8.41 -9.96
C PRO A 309 -19.04 7.04 -9.27
N ALA A 310 -18.23 6.16 -9.85
CA ALA A 310 -17.97 4.83 -9.32
C ALA A 310 -17.20 4.89 -7.99
N VAL A 311 -16.19 5.75 -7.89
CA VAL A 311 -15.41 5.96 -6.66
C VAL A 311 -16.26 6.60 -5.57
N LEU A 312 -17.11 7.58 -5.92
CA LEU A 312 -18.03 8.19 -4.98
C LEU A 312 -19.07 7.20 -4.48
N GLN A 313 -19.61 6.35 -5.35
CA GLN A 313 -20.55 5.29 -4.96
C GLN A 313 -19.89 4.38 -3.94
N HIS A 314 -18.69 3.90 -4.22
CA HIS A 314 -17.92 3.06 -3.32
C HIS A 314 -17.67 3.72 -1.95
N ALA A 315 -17.13 4.94 -1.94
CA ALA A 315 -16.82 5.66 -0.72
C ALA A 315 -18.09 5.98 0.10
N ALA A 316 -19.20 6.32 -0.56
CA ALA A 316 -20.46 6.64 0.10
C ALA A 316 -21.15 5.38 0.62
N SER A 317 -21.10 4.24 -0.09
CA SER A 317 -21.52 2.93 0.43
C SER A 317 -20.73 2.54 1.67
N LYS A 318 -19.40 2.72 1.67
CA LYS A 318 -18.57 2.46 2.85
C LYS A 318 -18.97 3.35 4.02
N ALA A 319 -19.13 4.66 3.78
CA ALA A 319 -19.55 5.62 4.79
C ALA A 319 -20.91 5.23 5.41
N ALA A 320 -21.89 4.87 4.58
CA ALA A 320 -23.20 4.39 5.03
C ALA A 320 -23.09 3.11 5.86
N SER A 321 -22.28 2.13 5.44
CA SER A 321 -22.08 0.87 6.17
C SER A 321 -21.44 1.06 7.55
N MET A 322 -20.69 2.16 7.74
CA MET A 322 -20.08 2.54 9.00
C MET A 322 -20.95 3.50 9.83
N GLY A 323 -22.06 4.00 9.26
CA GLY A 323 -22.84 5.08 9.88
C GLY A 323 -22.03 6.38 10.07
N LEU A 324 -21.08 6.64 9.18
CA LEU A 324 -20.24 7.86 9.19
C LEU A 324 -20.59 8.76 7.99
N SER A 325 -20.36 10.07 8.12
CA SER A 325 -20.47 10.97 6.98
C SER A 325 -19.30 10.80 6.01
N LEU A 326 -19.57 10.92 4.70
CA LEU A 326 -18.53 11.07 3.68
C LEU A 326 -18.31 12.55 3.39
N SER A 327 -17.06 12.97 3.39
CA SER A 327 -16.61 14.30 3.03
C SER A 327 -15.76 14.26 1.77
N VAL A 328 -16.05 15.17 0.86
CA VAL A 328 -15.32 15.37 -0.41
C VAL A 328 -15.08 16.85 -0.65
N GLU A 329 -14.22 17.18 -1.60
CA GLU A 329 -14.05 18.56 -2.04
C GLU A 329 -15.36 19.17 -2.56
N SER A 330 -15.58 20.46 -2.26
CA SER A 330 -16.84 21.15 -2.56
C SER A 330 -17.29 21.06 -4.04
N TYR A 331 -16.35 21.08 -4.99
CA TYR A 331 -16.66 20.99 -6.43
C TYR A 331 -17.23 19.62 -6.84
N VAL A 332 -16.97 18.57 -6.07
CA VAL A 332 -17.47 17.20 -6.29
C VAL A 332 -18.90 17.04 -5.76
N GLY A 333 -19.39 17.98 -4.94
CA GLY A 333 -20.66 17.84 -4.21
C GLY A 333 -21.90 17.56 -5.07
N ARG A 334 -21.99 18.14 -6.28
CA ARG A 334 -23.12 17.86 -7.20
C ARG A 334 -23.10 16.42 -7.70
N GLU A 335 -21.92 15.90 -8.01
CA GLU A 335 -21.74 14.52 -8.46
C GLU A 335 -22.04 13.54 -7.32
N LEU A 336 -21.58 13.86 -6.09
CA LEU A 336 -21.91 13.08 -4.90
C LEU A 336 -23.43 13.03 -4.65
N ALA A 337 -24.13 14.17 -4.74
CA ALA A 337 -25.59 14.22 -4.58
C ALA A 337 -26.32 13.36 -5.61
N ARG A 338 -25.85 13.37 -6.87
CA ARG A 338 -26.36 12.50 -7.94
C ARG A 338 -26.19 11.02 -7.58
N VAL A 339 -24.99 10.60 -7.20
CA VAL A 339 -24.67 9.22 -6.83
C VAL A 339 -25.52 8.75 -5.64
N VAL A 340 -25.67 9.58 -4.61
CA VAL A 340 -26.47 9.27 -3.42
C VAL A 340 -27.94 9.01 -3.80
N ARG A 341 -28.52 9.87 -4.65
CA ARG A 341 -29.88 9.70 -5.15
C ARG A 341 -30.05 8.45 -6.00
N GLU A 342 -29.12 8.18 -6.90
CA GLU A 342 -29.25 7.12 -7.92
C GLU A 342 -28.88 5.72 -7.39
N HIS A 343 -28.01 5.63 -6.38
CA HIS A 343 -27.42 4.36 -5.97
C HIS A 343 -27.53 4.00 -4.48
N LEU A 344 -27.94 4.93 -3.62
CA LEU A 344 -27.93 4.71 -2.16
C LEU A 344 -29.29 4.99 -1.50
N GLU A 345 -30.38 5.05 -2.28
CA GLU A 345 -31.74 5.36 -1.80
C GLU A 345 -31.82 6.67 -0.97
N GLY A 346 -30.83 7.54 -1.16
CA GLY A 346 -30.74 8.84 -0.50
C GLY A 346 -31.44 9.94 -1.30
N SER A 347 -31.34 11.14 -0.78
CA SER A 347 -31.83 12.37 -1.41
C SER A 347 -30.67 13.34 -1.63
N GLU A 348 -30.80 14.24 -2.60
CA GLU A 348 -29.79 15.30 -2.80
C GLU A 348 -29.61 16.16 -1.53
N SER A 349 -30.67 16.33 -0.73
CA SER A 349 -30.63 17.04 0.56
C SER A 349 -29.78 16.35 1.62
N ASP A 350 -29.42 15.08 1.44
CA ASP A 350 -28.48 14.39 2.34
C ASP A 350 -27.02 14.83 2.10
N VAL A 351 -26.77 15.64 1.05
CA VAL A 351 -25.48 16.24 0.73
C VAL A 351 -25.52 17.75 0.97
N THR A 352 -24.70 18.23 1.90
CA THR A 352 -24.66 19.64 2.32
C THR A 352 -23.29 20.26 2.12
N GLN A 353 -23.22 21.58 1.99
CA GLN A 353 -21.96 22.31 2.00
C GLN A 353 -21.61 22.68 3.44
N VAL A 354 -20.36 22.42 3.84
CA VAL A 354 -19.86 22.70 5.19
C VAL A 354 -18.50 23.39 5.13
N GLN A 355 -18.16 24.11 6.19
CA GLN A 355 -16.88 24.82 6.33
C GLN A 355 -16.27 24.59 7.72
N ASP A 356 -15.97 23.33 8.00
CA ASP A 356 -15.40 22.91 9.29
C ASP A 356 -13.89 22.74 9.23
N ARG A 357 -13.25 22.74 10.40
CA ARG A 357 -11.85 22.33 10.56
C ARG A 357 -11.78 20.84 10.85
N LEU A 358 -10.77 20.17 10.28
CA LEU A 358 -10.53 18.75 10.49
C LEU A 358 -9.31 18.54 11.39
N VAL A 359 -9.38 17.50 12.21
CA VAL A 359 -8.29 17.08 13.09
C VAL A 359 -7.48 15.99 12.41
N LEU A 360 -6.17 16.22 12.34
CA LEU A 360 -5.16 15.27 11.90
C LEU A 360 -4.47 14.76 13.15
N ARG A 361 -4.80 13.54 13.58
CA ARG A 361 -4.13 12.90 14.72
C ARG A 361 -2.65 12.63 14.39
N PRO A 362 -1.77 12.40 15.38
CA PRO A 362 -0.37 12.03 15.12
C PRO A 362 -0.24 10.88 14.10
N SER A 363 0.81 10.91 13.29
CA SER A 363 1.13 9.83 12.35
C SER A 363 1.93 8.71 13.04
N ASN A 364 1.64 7.47 12.66
CA ASN A 364 2.45 6.30 12.99
C ASN A 364 3.63 6.11 12.00
N GLY A 365 3.66 6.86 10.90
CA GLY A 365 4.71 6.80 9.87
C GLY A 365 5.75 7.90 9.99
N VAL A 366 5.79 8.64 11.11
CA VAL A 366 6.60 9.87 11.36
C VAL A 366 6.17 11.05 10.50
N VAL A 367 5.97 10.83 9.21
CA VAL A 367 5.52 11.83 8.24
C VAL A 367 4.05 11.66 7.91
N GLU A 368 3.43 12.76 7.48
CA GLU A 368 2.11 12.84 6.89
C GLU A 368 2.24 13.50 5.52
N ALA A 369 1.41 13.11 4.56
CA ALA A 369 1.42 13.71 3.22
C ALA A 369 -0.03 13.98 2.83
N SER A 370 -0.41 15.22 2.55
CA SER A 370 -1.70 15.59 1.95
C SER A 370 -1.74 17.02 1.45
N ASP A 371 -1.75 17.17 0.13
CA ASP A 371 -1.90 18.46 -0.55
C ASP A 371 -3.34 19.02 -0.46
N TYR A 372 -4.30 18.19 -0.01
CA TYR A 372 -5.73 18.53 0.04
C TYR A 372 -6.20 19.00 1.42
N LEU A 373 -5.48 18.63 2.49
CA LEU A 373 -5.86 18.94 3.87
C LEU A 373 -5.09 20.14 4.43
N THR A 374 -3.87 20.35 3.94
CA THR A 374 -2.98 21.44 4.38
C THR A 374 -2.19 21.98 3.19
N ASN A 375 -1.44 23.06 3.38
CA ASN A 375 -0.49 23.57 2.40
C ASN A 375 0.90 22.90 2.49
N LYS A 376 1.04 21.83 3.28
CA LYS A 376 2.28 21.09 3.46
C LYS A 376 2.30 19.87 2.55
N HIS A 377 3.45 19.64 1.93
CA HIS A 377 3.82 18.36 1.31
C HIS A 377 4.69 17.59 2.32
N ASP A 378 4.46 16.28 2.45
CA ASP A 378 5.26 15.34 3.26
C ASP A 378 5.97 15.93 4.50
N TRP A 379 5.26 16.16 5.60
CA TRP A 379 5.83 16.80 6.80
C TRP A 379 5.82 15.87 8.01
N VAL A 380 6.74 16.11 8.94
CA VAL A 380 6.79 15.40 10.22
C VAL A 380 5.55 15.75 11.05
N GLN A 381 4.71 14.75 11.33
CA GLN A 381 3.44 14.91 12.03
C GLN A 381 3.40 14.03 13.28
N MET A 382 4.15 14.43 14.31
CA MET A 382 4.23 13.70 15.58
C MET A 382 3.15 14.13 16.60
N GLU A 383 2.47 15.24 16.33
CA GLU A 383 1.45 15.82 17.20
C GLU A 383 0.11 15.94 16.47
N GLU A 384 -0.95 16.19 17.23
CA GLU A 384 -2.24 16.50 16.65
C GLU A 384 -2.20 17.88 15.98
N GLU A 385 -2.66 17.94 14.74
CA GLU A 385 -2.80 19.18 13.99
C GLU A 385 -4.26 19.42 13.62
N THR A 386 -4.65 20.68 13.44
CA THR A 386 -5.98 21.04 12.97
C THR A 386 -5.86 21.85 11.68
N THR A 387 -6.58 21.46 10.65
CA THR A 387 -6.60 22.16 9.37
C THR A 387 -7.13 23.59 9.52
N GLN A 388 -6.90 24.42 8.51
CA GLN A 388 -7.75 25.60 8.30
C GLN A 388 -9.19 25.16 7.97
N PRO A 389 -10.20 26.03 8.11
CA PRO A 389 -11.56 25.69 7.69
C PRO A 389 -11.60 25.34 6.20
N LEU A 390 -12.03 24.12 5.87
CA LEU A 390 -12.07 23.62 4.48
C LEU A 390 -13.50 23.70 3.96
N ARG A 391 -13.69 24.18 2.72
CA ARG A 391 -14.99 24.14 2.04
C ARG A 391 -15.19 22.77 1.39
N ARG A 392 -16.20 22.04 1.86
CA ARG A 392 -16.41 20.62 1.53
C ARG A 392 -17.88 20.32 1.31
N ALA A 393 -18.15 19.29 0.51
CA ALA A 393 -19.47 18.66 0.47
C ALA A 393 -19.48 17.47 1.44
N LEU A 394 -20.56 17.35 2.21
CA LEU A 394 -20.75 16.34 3.24
C LEU A 394 -22.02 15.54 2.96
N TYR A 395 -21.86 14.26 2.65
CA TYR A 395 -22.96 13.30 2.65
C TYR A 395 -23.16 12.75 4.06
N THR A 396 -24.39 12.82 4.58
CA THR A 396 -24.78 12.22 5.87
C THR A 396 -25.75 11.07 5.61
N PRO A 397 -25.32 9.80 5.80
CA PRO A 397 -26.21 8.66 5.64
C PRO A 397 -27.37 8.75 6.63
N LYS A 398 -28.58 8.41 6.18
CA LYS A 398 -29.69 8.11 7.08
C LYS A 398 -29.36 6.81 7.77
N LEU A 399 -29.25 6.82 9.09
CA LEU A 399 -29.12 5.59 9.86
C LEU A 399 -30.37 4.75 9.55
N GLN A 400 -30.20 3.60 8.88
CA GLN A 400 -31.29 2.63 8.79
C GLN A 400 -31.65 2.27 10.24
N GLY A 401 -32.92 2.52 10.60
CA GLY A 401 -33.37 2.53 11.98
C GLY A 401 -32.84 1.34 12.75
N HIS A 402 -32.03 1.61 13.78
CA HIS A 402 -31.92 0.69 14.90
C HIS A 402 -33.33 0.54 15.45
N VAL A 403 -33.93 -0.63 15.25
CA VAL A 403 -34.99 -1.10 16.12
C VAL A 403 -34.34 -1.16 17.50
N GLU A 404 -34.71 -0.22 18.37
CA GLU A 404 -34.46 -0.33 19.80
C GLU A 404 -35.02 -1.69 20.25
N LEU A 405 -34.14 -2.55 20.78
CA LEU A 405 -34.53 -3.72 21.56
C LEU A 405 -34.54 -3.35 23.03
#